data_AF-A0A9P9G1X8-F1
#
_entry.id   AF-A0A9P9G1X8-F1
#
_cell.length_a   1.000
_cell.length_b   1.000
_cell.length_c   1.000
_cell.angle_alpha   90.00
_cell.angle_beta   90.00
_cell.angle_gamma   90.00
#
_symmetry.space_group_name_H-M   'P 1'
#
loop_
_entity.id
_entity.type
_entity.pdbx_description
1 polymer ?
#
loop_
_entity_poly.entity_id
_entity_poly.type
_entity_poly.pdbx_seq_one_letter_code
_entity_poly.pdbx_strand_id
1 'polypeptide(L)'
;MPSHGVRPGRINEESERTHPSRRDLVPGLTLRQMSRYGPEARYFEIFTRGVPNINWSASAPQSWINLSQASGVLVPGDYDARIEISIDWGQVPDDFNEEVLIDIRSQEGDFEQVHLPINGRRVPNSFKGFIEQDGLVSIPATDCLIQTPYKVLPDAGRLETGSLTLAPGSKSTNGIPYTSYPFYLFTETSDITLVLYFGATLDLSSDDVLDYTIAIDEGKLQSYPLQKRTLESERNAADKGWASADGWFFAASENVWVREHELKLDPGAHTLHVRLGHANMLLEKIAIDRGGVAKSYLGPPFGIKA
;
A
#
# COMPACT_ATOMS: atom_id res chain seq x y z
N MET A 1 19.17 2.34 15.79
CA MET A 1 18.00 2.86 15.05
C MET A 1 17.21 1.65 14.55
N PRO A 2 16.00 1.37 15.05
CA PRO A 2 15.22 0.23 14.56
C PRO A 2 14.63 0.56 13.19
N SER A 3 14.98 -0.24 12.17
CA SER A 3 14.39 -0.14 10.83
C SER A 3 12.90 -0.48 10.87
N HIS A 4 12.07 0.32 10.20
CA HIS A 4 10.62 0.08 10.13
C HIS A 4 10.33 -1.30 9.51
N GLY A 5 9.56 -2.12 10.24
CA GLY A 5 9.49 -3.55 9.99
C GLY A 5 8.70 -3.94 8.74
N VAL A 6 9.38 -4.57 7.79
CA VAL A 6 8.79 -5.63 6.97
C VAL A 6 8.23 -6.67 7.96
N ARG A 7 6.93 -7.00 7.87
CA ARG A 7 6.30 -7.95 8.82
C ARG A 7 6.91 -9.34 8.61
N PRO A 8 7.59 -9.93 9.61
CA PRO A 8 8.13 -11.29 9.51
C PRO A 8 7.01 -12.32 9.34
N GLY A 9 7.19 -13.29 8.47
CA GLY A 9 6.47 -14.56 8.55
C GLY A 9 7.10 -15.40 9.67
N ARG A 10 6.33 -15.73 10.72
CA ARG A 10 6.74 -16.58 11.85
C ARG A 10 6.09 -17.97 11.73
N ILE A 11 6.86 -19.06 11.85
CA ILE A 11 6.53 -20.51 12.02
C ILE A 11 7.90 -21.20 12.29
N ASN A 12 8.10 -22.41 12.86
CA ASN A 12 7.23 -23.45 13.43
C ASN A 12 7.83 -23.99 14.74
N GLU A 13 7.02 -24.55 15.64
CA GLU A 13 7.21 -25.93 16.14
C GLU A 13 5.91 -26.39 16.82
N GLU A 14 5.53 -27.66 16.69
CA GLU A 14 4.19 -28.22 17.01
C GLU A 14 3.00 -27.32 16.66
N SER A 15 2.53 -27.44 15.42
CA SER A 15 1.15 -27.18 14.96
C SER A 15 0.27 -26.37 15.94
N GLU A 16 0.29 -25.04 15.84
CA GLU A 16 -0.78 -24.20 16.40
C GLU A 16 -2.09 -24.46 15.64
N ARG A 17 -2.74 -25.56 15.99
CA ARG A 17 -4.12 -25.94 15.60
C ARG A 17 -5.17 -24.89 15.97
N THR A 18 -4.77 -23.82 16.65
CA THR A 18 -5.59 -22.72 17.14
C THR A 18 -5.63 -21.52 16.20
N HIS A 19 -4.61 -21.26 15.37
CA HIS A 19 -4.63 -20.12 14.43
C HIS A 19 -3.90 -20.38 13.09
N PRO A 20 -4.65 -20.53 11.97
CA PRO A 20 -4.03 -20.53 10.64
C PRO A 20 -3.42 -19.15 10.35
N SER A 21 -2.16 -19.14 9.94
CA SER A 21 -1.37 -17.92 9.72
C SER A 21 -1.98 -16.96 8.67
N ARG A 22 -2.77 -17.52 7.74
CA ARG A 22 -3.86 -16.95 6.94
C ARG A 22 -4.66 -18.13 6.35
N ARG A 23 -5.88 -17.89 5.85
CA ARG A 23 -6.69 -18.83 5.04
C ARG A 23 -7.24 -20.07 5.79
N ASP A 24 -8.32 -19.86 6.53
CA ASP A 24 -9.38 -20.85 6.84
C ASP A 24 -8.94 -22.30 7.15
N LEU A 25 -8.03 -22.44 8.12
CA LEU A 25 -7.59 -23.71 8.70
C LEU A 25 -6.72 -24.61 7.78
N VAL A 26 -6.16 -24.06 6.70
CA VAL A 26 -5.10 -24.75 5.94
C VAL A 26 -3.87 -24.93 6.87
N PRO A 27 -3.36 -26.17 7.07
CA PRO A 27 -2.12 -26.39 7.81
C PRO A 27 -0.93 -25.74 7.12
N GLY A 28 -0.02 -25.12 7.87
CA GLY A 28 1.23 -24.55 7.36
C GLY A 28 1.31 -23.03 7.34
N LEU A 29 2.41 -22.50 6.79
CA LEU A 29 2.65 -21.06 6.67
C LEU A 29 2.15 -20.54 5.32
N THR A 30 1.12 -19.71 5.29
CA THR A 30 0.74 -18.98 4.07
C THR A 30 1.42 -17.60 4.03
N LEU A 31 2.39 -17.46 3.15
CA LEU A 31 3.05 -16.18 2.88
C LEU A 31 2.13 -15.24 2.11
N ARG A 32 2.48 -13.94 2.11
CA ARG A 32 1.85 -12.98 1.18
C ARG A 32 2.26 -13.30 -0.25
N GLN A 33 1.37 -13.02 -1.19
CA GLN A 33 1.60 -13.23 -2.62
C GLN A 33 2.90 -12.58 -3.11
N MET A 34 3.66 -13.25 -3.94
CA MET A 34 4.75 -12.65 -4.72
C MET A 34 4.23 -12.21 -6.09
N SER A 35 4.67 -11.06 -6.59
CA SER A 35 4.41 -10.62 -7.96
C SER A 35 5.59 -9.83 -8.51
N ARG A 36 5.64 -9.65 -9.84
CA ARG A 36 6.68 -8.84 -10.53
C ARG A 36 6.85 -7.43 -9.98
N TYR A 37 5.78 -6.91 -9.40
CA TYR A 37 5.66 -5.55 -8.86
C TYR A 37 5.59 -5.58 -7.33
N GLY A 38 5.92 -6.73 -6.73
CA GLY A 38 6.01 -6.94 -5.29
C GLY A 38 7.38 -6.57 -4.70
N PRO A 39 7.61 -6.85 -3.41
CA PRO A 39 8.95 -6.81 -2.86
C PRO A 39 9.84 -7.87 -3.53
N GLU A 40 11.13 -7.56 -3.70
CA GLU A 40 12.11 -8.43 -4.36
C GLU A 40 12.24 -9.81 -3.70
N ALA A 41 12.10 -9.85 -2.37
CA ALA A 41 12.08 -11.06 -1.58
C ALA A 41 11.01 -11.03 -0.49
N ARG A 42 10.60 -12.22 -0.06
CA ARG A 42 9.91 -12.47 1.22
C ARG A 42 10.74 -13.49 2.00
N TYR A 43 10.41 -13.76 3.25
CA TYR A 43 11.12 -14.77 4.03
C TYR A 43 10.20 -15.52 4.98
N PHE A 44 10.67 -16.70 5.38
CA PHE A 44 10.20 -17.43 6.54
C PHE A 44 11.40 -17.71 7.45
N GLU A 45 11.11 -18.09 8.69
CA GLU A 45 12.10 -18.54 9.66
C GLU A 45 11.86 -20.02 9.97
N ILE A 46 12.91 -20.75 10.31
CA ILE A 46 12.84 -22.07 10.94
C ILE A 46 13.56 -21.91 12.28
N PHE A 47 12.87 -22.24 13.37
CA PHE A 47 13.41 -22.18 14.72
C PHE A 47 13.20 -23.51 15.45
N THR A 48 13.87 -23.67 16.58
CA THR A 48 13.63 -24.81 17.49
C THR A 48 13.32 -24.28 18.88
N ARG A 49 12.37 -24.92 19.58
CA ARG A 49 12.12 -24.69 21.02
C ARG A 49 12.65 -25.85 21.86
N GLY A 50 13.18 -26.89 21.22
CA GLY A 50 13.73 -28.07 21.85
C GLY A 50 15.17 -27.89 22.35
N VAL A 51 15.69 -28.97 22.92
CA VAL A 51 17.11 -29.13 23.29
C VAL A 51 17.98 -29.97 22.31
N PRO A 52 17.47 -30.69 21.29
CA PRO A 52 18.34 -31.31 20.29
C PRO A 52 18.75 -30.29 19.22
N ASN A 53 19.89 -30.54 18.57
CA ASN A 53 20.18 -29.89 17.30
C ASN A 53 19.29 -30.51 16.21
N ILE A 54 18.69 -29.70 15.34
CA ILE A 54 17.80 -30.18 14.27
C ILE A 54 18.46 -29.96 12.91
N ASN A 55 18.62 -31.02 12.12
CA ASN A 55 19.20 -30.95 10.79
C ASN A 55 18.07 -30.77 9.77
N TRP A 56 17.99 -29.61 9.10
CA TRP A 56 16.88 -29.27 8.22
C TRP A 56 17.31 -29.09 6.76
N SER A 57 16.35 -29.28 5.87
CA SER A 57 16.44 -29.00 4.44
C SER A 57 15.15 -28.35 3.94
N ALA A 58 15.26 -27.52 2.90
CA ALA A 58 14.15 -26.84 2.26
C ALA A 58 14.30 -26.91 0.73
N SER A 59 13.19 -27.11 0.01
CA SER A 59 13.21 -27.23 -1.45
C SER A 59 11.96 -26.63 -2.09
N ALA A 60 12.17 -25.82 -3.14
CA ALA A 60 11.09 -25.34 -4.01
C ALA A 60 10.98 -26.22 -5.27
N PRO A 61 9.77 -26.50 -5.78
CA PRO A 61 9.57 -27.35 -6.96
C PRO A 61 9.83 -26.63 -8.29
N GLN A 62 9.98 -25.30 -8.27
CA GLN A 62 10.18 -24.46 -9.45
C GLN A 62 11.61 -23.93 -9.49
N SER A 63 12.32 -24.11 -10.61
CA SER A 63 13.73 -23.70 -10.78
C SER A 63 13.97 -22.19 -10.72
N TRP A 64 12.91 -21.40 -10.85
CA TRP A 64 12.93 -19.93 -10.79
C TRP A 64 12.61 -19.38 -9.39
N ILE A 65 12.39 -20.24 -8.39
CA ILE A 65 12.29 -19.85 -6.98
C ILE A 65 13.64 -20.10 -6.32
N ASN A 66 14.27 -19.01 -5.85
CA ASN A 66 15.57 -19.05 -5.20
C ASN A 66 15.39 -18.96 -3.67
N LEU A 67 15.90 -19.97 -2.95
CA LEU A 67 16.05 -19.93 -1.50
C LEU A 67 17.47 -19.49 -1.16
N SER A 68 17.62 -18.48 -0.30
CA SER A 68 18.93 -18.02 0.20
C SER A 68 19.72 -19.12 0.93
N GLN A 69 19.01 -20.06 1.57
CA GLN A 69 19.57 -21.25 2.19
C GLN A 69 18.60 -22.43 2.03
N ALA A 70 19.11 -23.56 1.54
CA ALA A 70 18.33 -24.78 1.28
C ALA A 70 18.57 -25.91 2.30
N SER A 71 19.50 -25.73 3.24
CA SER A 71 19.73 -26.66 4.35
C SER A 71 20.56 -26.02 5.45
N GLY A 72 20.45 -26.55 6.68
CA GLY A 72 21.23 -26.07 7.81
C GLY A 72 21.05 -26.94 9.05
N VAL A 73 21.61 -26.46 10.16
CA VAL A 73 21.44 -27.07 11.49
C VAL A 73 20.96 -25.97 12.43
N LEU A 74 19.86 -26.22 13.13
CA LEU A 74 19.43 -25.40 14.26
C LEU A 74 20.13 -25.91 15.50
N VAL A 75 20.73 -25.00 16.27
CA VAL A 75 21.43 -25.28 17.52
C VAL A 75 20.73 -24.49 18.63
N PRO A 76 20.22 -25.13 19.69
CA PRO A 76 19.52 -24.43 20.76
C PRO A 76 20.41 -23.38 21.44
N GLY A 77 19.96 -22.11 21.39
CA GLY A 77 20.68 -20.95 21.91
C GLY A 77 21.42 -20.10 20.86
N ASP A 78 21.56 -20.61 19.64
CA ASP A 78 22.02 -19.83 18.48
C ASP A 78 20.84 -19.13 17.77
N TYR A 79 21.12 -18.44 16.66
CA TYR A 79 20.10 -17.76 15.85
C TYR A 79 19.24 -18.74 15.04
N ASP A 80 17.96 -18.40 14.92
CA ASP A 80 17.01 -19.05 14.00
C ASP A 80 17.47 -18.93 12.54
N ALA A 81 17.13 -19.93 11.72
CA ALA A 81 17.43 -19.90 10.30
C ALA A 81 16.39 -19.04 9.57
N ARG A 82 16.78 -17.86 9.09
CA ARG A 82 15.96 -17.03 8.19
C ARG A 82 16.24 -17.38 6.73
N ILE A 83 15.23 -17.89 6.02
CA ILE A 83 15.31 -18.22 4.59
C ILE A 83 14.56 -17.15 3.81
N GLU A 84 15.29 -16.30 3.11
CA GLU A 84 14.75 -15.43 2.07
C GLU A 84 14.42 -16.23 0.81
N ILE A 85 13.27 -15.91 0.22
CA ILE A 85 12.73 -16.42 -1.04
C ILE A 85 12.67 -15.27 -2.03
N SER A 86 13.34 -15.42 -3.17
CA SER A 86 13.25 -14.51 -4.32
C SER A 86 12.85 -15.27 -5.59
N ILE A 87 12.39 -14.55 -6.61
CA ILE A 87 11.85 -15.13 -7.85
C ILE A 87 12.60 -14.57 -9.06
N ASP A 88 13.12 -15.45 -9.91
CA ASP A 88 13.55 -15.07 -11.26
C ASP A 88 12.32 -14.85 -12.16
N TRP A 89 11.82 -13.62 -12.11
CA TRP A 89 10.72 -13.16 -12.95
C TRP A 89 10.99 -13.31 -14.45
N GLY A 90 12.23 -13.48 -14.92
CA GLY A 90 12.54 -13.76 -16.32
C GLY A 90 11.98 -15.10 -16.82
N GLN A 91 11.77 -16.06 -15.92
CA GLN A 91 11.32 -17.42 -16.24
C GLN A 91 9.82 -17.67 -15.93
N VAL A 92 9.18 -16.81 -15.13
CA VAL A 92 7.77 -16.96 -14.77
C VAL A 92 6.86 -16.56 -15.95
N PRO A 93 5.86 -17.37 -16.35
CA PRO A 93 4.84 -16.97 -17.33
C PRO A 93 4.01 -15.76 -16.89
N ASP A 94 3.55 -14.94 -17.84
CA ASP A 94 2.75 -13.73 -17.53
C ASP A 94 1.32 -14.04 -17.05
N ASP A 95 0.82 -15.25 -17.30
CA ASP A 95 -0.46 -15.79 -16.84
C ASP A 95 -0.36 -16.66 -15.58
N PHE A 96 0.85 -16.89 -15.05
CA PHE A 96 1.07 -17.70 -13.85
C PHE A 96 0.30 -17.12 -12.65
N ASN A 97 -0.57 -17.91 -12.04
CA ASN A 97 -1.39 -17.49 -10.90
C ASN A 97 -1.72 -18.69 -10.01
N GLU A 98 -0.69 -19.25 -9.38
CA GLU A 98 -0.77 -20.49 -8.61
C GLU A 98 -0.14 -20.33 -7.22
N GLU A 99 -0.46 -21.25 -6.32
CA GLU A 99 0.22 -21.40 -5.04
C GLU A 99 1.29 -22.47 -5.16
N VAL A 100 2.54 -22.09 -4.91
CA VAL A 100 3.68 -23.01 -4.90
C VAL A 100 3.99 -23.40 -3.47
N LEU A 101 4.17 -24.70 -3.23
CA LEU A 101 4.51 -25.24 -1.92
C LEU A 101 6.03 -25.41 -1.84
N ILE A 102 6.64 -24.82 -0.80
CA ILE A 102 8.05 -25.02 -0.46
C ILE A 102 8.09 -26.06 0.65
N ASP A 103 8.65 -27.22 0.35
CA ASP A 103 8.84 -28.32 1.30
C ASP A 103 9.94 -27.97 2.31
N ILE A 104 9.70 -28.19 3.60
CA ILE A 104 10.69 -28.18 4.68
C ILE A 104 10.70 -29.54 5.35
N ARG A 105 11.89 -30.10 5.59
CA ARG A 105 12.10 -31.46 6.15
C ARG A 105 13.20 -31.45 7.20
N SER A 106 12.99 -32.11 8.33
CA SER A 106 14.05 -32.45 9.29
C SER A 106 14.61 -33.87 9.02
N GLN A 107 15.82 -34.18 9.50
CA GLN A 107 16.32 -35.57 9.48
C GLN A 107 15.62 -36.44 10.52
N GLU A 108 15.05 -35.80 11.52
CA GLU A 108 14.34 -36.35 12.66
C GLU A 108 12.93 -36.85 12.29
N GLY A 109 12.41 -36.45 11.11
CA GLY A 109 11.21 -36.99 10.48
C GLY A 109 10.08 -35.98 10.27
N ASP A 110 10.28 -34.73 10.67
CA ASP A 110 9.30 -33.66 10.56
C ASP A 110 9.18 -33.15 9.13
N PHE A 111 7.97 -32.70 8.79
CA PHE A 111 7.62 -32.17 7.48
C PHE A 111 6.65 -30.99 7.63
N GLU A 112 6.90 -29.92 6.88
CA GLU A 112 6.03 -28.74 6.83
C GLU A 112 6.05 -28.15 5.41
N GLN A 113 5.00 -27.42 5.04
CA GLN A 113 4.93 -26.70 3.77
C GLN A 113 4.71 -25.20 3.97
N VAL A 114 5.53 -24.40 3.29
CA VAL A 114 5.33 -22.96 3.16
C VAL A 114 4.57 -22.72 1.87
N HIS A 115 3.34 -22.26 1.99
CA HIS A 115 2.46 -21.88 0.89
C HIS A 115 2.86 -20.49 0.40
N LEU A 116 3.29 -20.41 -0.86
CA LEU A 116 3.69 -19.19 -1.54
C LEU A 116 2.76 -18.93 -2.73
N PRO A 117 1.74 -18.07 -2.59
CA PRO A 117 0.97 -17.59 -3.73
C PRO A 117 1.86 -16.75 -4.65
N ILE A 118 1.83 -16.99 -5.96
CA ILE A 118 2.67 -16.29 -6.93
C ILE A 118 1.81 -15.85 -8.11
N ASN A 119 1.93 -14.58 -8.48
CA ASN A 119 1.19 -13.99 -9.58
C ASN A 119 2.15 -13.30 -10.57
N GLY A 120 2.27 -13.88 -11.76
CA GLY A 120 3.15 -13.45 -12.85
C GLY A 120 2.58 -12.32 -13.72
N ARG A 121 1.40 -11.75 -13.41
CA ARG A 121 0.78 -10.71 -14.23
C ARG A 121 1.76 -9.57 -14.54
N ARG A 122 1.76 -9.13 -15.80
CA ARG A 122 2.65 -8.10 -16.35
C ARG A 122 1.84 -6.99 -17.02
N VAL A 123 2.20 -5.73 -16.82
CA VAL A 123 1.66 -4.61 -17.59
C VAL A 123 2.26 -4.59 -19.00
N PRO A 124 1.57 -4.04 -20.03
CA PRO A 124 2.16 -3.83 -21.34
C PRO A 124 3.44 -2.98 -21.25
N ASN A 125 4.48 -3.31 -22.03
CA ASN A 125 5.76 -2.59 -22.02
C ASN A 125 5.63 -1.08 -22.32
N SER A 126 4.56 -0.67 -23.01
CA SER A 126 4.20 0.72 -23.31
C SER A 126 3.58 1.48 -22.14
N PHE A 127 3.09 0.80 -21.10
CA PHE A 127 2.50 1.45 -19.93
C PHE A 127 3.59 2.12 -19.08
N LYS A 128 3.28 3.31 -18.55
CA LYS A 128 4.17 4.15 -17.73
C LYS A 128 3.32 4.77 -16.62
N GLY A 129 3.52 4.36 -15.38
CA GLY A 129 2.60 4.67 -14.28
C GLY A 129 2.65 3.65 -13.15
N PHE A 130 1.86 3.85 -12.10
CA PHE A 130 1.85 2.97 -10.93
C PHE A 130 1.02 1.70 -11.16
N ILE A 131 1.38 0.62 -10.50
CA ILE A 131 0.84 -0.71 -10.81
C ILE A 131 0.11 -1.28 -9.58
N GLU A 132 -1.02 -1.96 -9.81
CA GLU A 132 -1.71 -2.72 -8.77
C GLU A 132 -0.81 -3.82 -8.18
N GLN A 133 -0.66 -3.79 -6.86
CA GLN A 133 0.08 -4.77 -6.07
C GLN A 133 -0.72 -5.11 -4.81
N ASP A 134 -0.85 -6.39 -4.45
CA ASP A 134 -1.59 -6.85 -3.25
C ASP A 134 -3.01 -6.21 -3.11
N GLY A 135 -3.69 -5.91 -4.24
CA GLY A 135 -5.02 -5.30 -4.26
C GLY A 135 -5.06 -3.78 -4.02
N LEU A 136 -3.93 -3.07 -4.17
CA LEU A 136 -3.87 -1.61 -4.06
C LEU A 136 -2.93 -0.99 -5.11
N VAL A 137 -3.19 0.27 -5.47
CA VAL A 137 -2.18 1.17 -6.07
C VAL A 137 -1.88 2.26 -5.04
N SER A 138 -0.61 2.61 -4.82
CA SER A 138 -0.26 3.76 -3.97
C SER A 138 0.77 4.65 -4.64
N ILE A 139 0.49 5.94 -4.67
CA ILE A 139 1.14 6.95 -5.50
C ILE A 139 1.54 8.13 -4.60
N PRO A 140 2.81 8.56 -4.57
CA PRO A 140 3.18 9.83 -3.98
C PRO A 140 2.61 10.97 -4.82
N ALA A 141 1.91 11.90 -4.19
CA ALA A 141 1.24 13.00 -4.90
C ALA A 141 2.20 13.92 -5.67
N THR A 142 3.48 13.89 -5.30
CA THR A 142 4.56 14.66 -5.89
C THR A 142 5.16 14.01 -7.15
N ASP A 143 4.83 12.74 -7.46
CA ASP A 143 5.23 12.07 -8.70
C ASP A 143 4.22 12.31 -9.84
N CYS A 144 4.18 13.56 -10.27
CA CYS A 144 3.44 14.02 -11.45
C CYS A 144 4.24 15.10 -12.19
N LEU A 145 3.79 15.46 -13.39
CA LEU A 145 4.39 16.59 -14.11
C LEU A 145 4.04 17.92 -13.39
N ILE A 146 5.00 18.49 -12.68
CA ILE A 146 4.83 19.75 -11.96
C ILE A 146 4.74 20.91 -12.96
N GLN A 147 3.53 21.45 -13.13
CA GLN A 147 3.24 22.63 -13.95
C GLN A 147 2.80 23.79 -13.06
N THR A 148 3.22 25.02 -13.39
CA THR A 148 2.75 26.22 -12.68
C THR A 148 1.21 26.28 -12.66
N PRO A 149 0.57 26.56 -11.52
CA PRO A 149 1.15 27.03 -10.26
C PRO A 149 1.46 25.94 -9.21
N TYR A 150 1.53 24.66 -9.57
CA TYR A 150 1.94 23.61 -8.62
C TYR A 150 3.40 23.76 -8.18
N LYS A 151 3.65 23.37 -6.93
CA LYS A 151 4.98 23.19 -6.34
C LYS A 151 4.99 21.97 -5.42
N VAL A 152 6.16 21.36 -5.29
CA VAL A 152 6.43 20.34 -4.26
C VAL A 152 7.00 21.04 -3.02
N LEU A 153 6.56 20.60 -1.84
CA LEU A 153 7.13 20.94 -0.54
C LEU A 153 7.71 19.66 0.08
N PRO A 154 9.03 19.40 -0.07
CA PRO A 154 9.64 18.12 0.34
C PRO A 154 9.45 17.82 1.84
N ASP A 155 9.58 18.84 2.69
CA ASP A 155 9.53 18.70 4.16
C ASP A 155 8.12 18.91 4.75
N ALA A 156 7.07 18.94 3.91
CA ALA A 156 5.69 19.17 4.34
C ALA A 156 4.84 17.91 4.25
N GLY A 157 4.11 17.61 5.33
CA GLY A 157 3.30 16.41 5.48
C GLY A 157 4.01 15.32 6.29
N ARG A 158 3.52 14.08 6.20
CA ARG A 158 3.96 12.95 7.04
C ARG A 158 4.87 11.95 6.33
N LEU A 159 5.17 12.16 5.05
CA LEU A 159 5.85 11.22 4.16
C LEU A 159 7.12 11.84 3.57
N GLU A 160 8.14 11.01 3.33
CA GLU A 160 9.44 11.43 2.80
C GLU A 160 9.39 12.07 1.40
N THR A 161 8.31 11.83 0.65
CA THR A 161 8.09 12.43 -0.68
C THR A 161 7.47 13.83 -0.62
N GLY A 162 7.17 14.34 0.59
CA GLY A 162 6.58 15.65 0.81
C GLY A 162 5.13 15.77 0.33
N SER A 163 4.71 17.01 0.12
CA SER A 163 3.36 17.37 -0.33
C SER A 163 3.35 18.16 -1.63
N LEU A 164 2.37 17.89 -2.48
CA LEU A 164 2.00 18.72 -3.62
C LEU A 164 1.06 19.85 -3.15
N THR A 165 1.30 21.08 -3.60
CA THR A 165 0.45 22.24 -3.31
C THR A 165 0.52 23.29 -4.43
N LEU A 166 -0.25 24.37 -4.31
CA LEU A 166 -0.16 25.53 -5.21
C LEU A 166 0.80 26.61 -4.67
N ALA A 167 1.32 27.45 -5.55
CA ALA A 167 2.03 28.66 -5.16
C ALA A 167 1.12 29.61 -4.34
N PRO A 168 1.62 30.30 -3.30
CA PRO A 168 0.81 31.24 -2.52
C PRO A 168 0.18 32.32 -3.40
N GLY A 169 -1.08 32.66 -3.11
CA GLY A 169 -1.86 33.61 -3.92
C GLY A 169 -2.48 33.04 -5.20
N SER A 170 -2.26 31.76 -5.52
CA SER A 170 -3.03 31.06 -6.56
C SER A 170 -4.50 30.99 -6.18
N LYS A 171 -5.39 31.45 -7.06
CA LYS A 171 -6.85 31.38 -6.88
C LYS A 171 -7.47 30.43 -7.89
N SER A 172 -8.47 29.66 -7.44
CA SER A 172 -9.23 28.67 -8.23
C SER A 172 -9.83 29.23 -9.55
N THR A 173 -9.99 30.54 -9.66
CA THR A 173 -10.65 31.21 -10.81
C THR A 173 -9.89 31.10 -12.14
N ASN A 174 -8.58 30.81 -12.13
CA ASN A 174 -7.74 30.89 -13.33
C ASN A 174 -7.05 29.56 -13.65
N GLY A 175 -7.69 28.72 -14.48
CA GLY A 175 -7.00 27.79 -15.39
C GLY A 175 -5.95 26.85 -14.80
N ILE A 176 -6.04 26.51 -13.50
CA ILE A 176 -5.09 25.60 -12.84
C ILE A 176 -5.15 24.24 -13.57
N PRO A 177 -4.02 23.71 -14.08
CA PRO A 177 -4.01 22.45 -14.80
C PRO A 177 -4.36 21.28 -13.87
N TYR A 178 -4.63 20.11 -14.44
CA TYR A 178 -4.77 18.89 -13.65
C TYR A 178 -3.41 18.21 -13.51
N THR A 179 -3.02 17.84 -12.28
CA THR A 179 -1.99 16.83 -12.11
C THR A 179 -2.57 15.47 -12.48
N SER A 180 -1.75 14.64 -13.14
CA SER A 180 -2.20 13.39 -13.76
C SER A 180 -1.34 12.24 -13.28
N TYR A 181 -1.99 11.18 -12.82
CA TYR A 181 -1.37 10.01 -12.21
C TYR A 181 -1.84 8.75 -12.95
N PRO A 182 -1.08 8.26 -13.95
CA PRO A 182 -1.40 7.02 -14.64
C PRO A 182 -1.23 5.82 -13.69
N PHE A 183 -2.19 4.90 -13.71
CA PHE A 183 -2.15 3.65 -12.96
C PHE A 183 -2.69 2.46 -13.76
N TYR A 184 -2.32 1.24 -13.36
CA TYR A 184 -2.77 0.00 -13.98
C TYR A 184 -3.45 -0.92 -12.97
N LEU A 185 -4.65 -1.39 -13.31
CA LEU A 185 -5.44 -2.34 -12.54
C LEU A 185 -5.42 -3.73 -13.21
N PHE A 186 -5.22 -4.77 -12.41
CA PHE A 186 -5.14 -6.17 -12.87
C PHE A 186 -6.34 -7.02 -12.48
N THR A 187 -6.98 -6.70 -11.37
CA THR A 187 -8.08 -7.49 -10.81
C THR A 187 -9.42 -6.94 -11.31
N GLU A 188 -10.50 -7.71 -11.20
CA GLU A 188 -11.87 -7.26 -11.43
C GLU A 188 -12.58 -7.20 -10.07
N THR A 189 -13.25 -6.09 -9.74
CA THR A 189 -14.03 -5.93 -8.50
C THR A 189 -15.06 -4.82 -8.65
N SER A 190 -16.19 -4.93 -7.95
CA SER A 190 -17.20 -3.86 -7.86
C SER A 190 -16.80 -2.73 -6.92
N ASP A 191 -15.92 -3.01 -5.96
CA ASP A 191 -15.67 -2.18 -4.79
C ASP A 191 -14.26 -1.59 -4.88
N ILE A 192 -14.15 -0.37 -5.42
CA ILE A 192 -12.90 0.38 -5.54
C ILE A 192 -13.06 1.72 -4.82
N THR A 193 -12.10 2.05 -3.95
CA THR A 193 -12.08 3.31 -3.20
C THR A 193 -10.82 4.10 -3.55
N LEU A 194 -10.99 5.28 -4.14
CA LEU A 194 -9.93 6.28 -4.21
C LEU A 194 -9.77 6.95 -2.85
N VAL A 195 -8.58 6.83 -2.26
CA VAL A 195 -8.21 7.44 -0.98
C VAL A 195 -7.18 8.55 -1.24
N LEU A 196 -7.52 9.78 -0.90
CA LEU A 196 -6.64 10.94 -0.96
C LEU A 196 -6.23 11.34 0.45
N TYR A 197 -4.93 11.47 0.68
CA TYR A 197 -4.35 11.89 1.95
C TYR A 197 -3.84 13.32 1.81
N PHE A 198 -4.44 14.24 2.56
CA PHE A 198 -3.99 15.63 2.63
C PHE A 198 -3.43 15.96 4.01
N GLY A 199 -2.37 16.76 4.10
CA GLY A 199 -1.87 17.28 5.38
C GLY A 199 -2.94 18.09 6.13
N ALA A 200 -2.87 18.09 7.47
CA ALA A 200 -3.84 18.80 8.31
C ALA A 200 -3.81 20.32 8.06
N THR A 201 -4.99 20.88 7.79
CA THR A 201 -5.20 22.30 7.45
C THR A 201 -6.66 22.68 7.76
N LEU A 202 -6.97 23.98 7.77
CA LEU A 202 -8.32 24.51 8.04
C LEU A 202 -8.73 25.53 6.97
N ASP A 203 -10.04 25.64 6.75
CA ASP A 203 -10.60 26.74 5.96
C ASP A 203 -10.31 28.07 6.69
N LEU A 204 -9.88 29.10 5.94
CA LEU A 204 -9.57 30.40 6.54
C LEU A 204 -10.83 31.24 6.83
N SER A 205 -11.94 30.97 6.13
CA SER A 205 -13.24 31.61 6.32
C SER A 205 -14.39 30.75 5.81
N SER A 206 -15.62 31.26 5.83
CA SER A 206 -16.76 30.65 5.12
C SER A 206 -16.67 30.75 3.61
N ASP A 207 -15.93 31.76 3.11
CA ASP A 207 -15.95 32.18 1.70
C ASP A 207 -14.69 31.73 0.95
N ASP A 208 -13.69 31.25 1.69
CA ASP A 208 -12.39 30.73 1.23
C ASP A 208 -12.25 29.26 1.64
N VAL A 209 -13.08 28.42 1.01
CA VAL A 209 -13.20 26.98 1.29
C VAL A 209 -12.10 26.21 0.55
N LEU A 210 -11.43 25.29 1.24
CA LEU A 210 -10.48 24.39 0.62
C LEU A 210 -11.23 23.33 -0.21
N ASP A 211 -11.10 23.32 -1.53
CA ASP A 211 -11.73 22.34 -2.41
C ASP A 211 -10.76 21.70 -3.42
N TYR A 212 -11.13 20.54 -3.96
CA TYR A 212 -10.37 19.85 -5.00
C TYR A 212 -11.31 19.19 -6.02
N THR A 213 -10.88 19.16 -7.28
CA THR A 213 -11.55 18.43 -8.36
C THR A 213 -10.81 17.13 -8.65
N ILE A 214 -11.54 16.03 -8.85
CA ILE A 214 -11.03 14.80 -9.44
C ILE A 214 -11.77 14.45 -10.74
N ALA A 215 -11.12 13.65 -11.57
CA ALA A 215 -11.72 12.85 -12.63
C ALA A 215 -10.86 11.61 -12.88
N ILE A 216 -11.47 10.53 -13.39
CA ILE A 216 -10.75 9.37 -13.94
C ILE A 216 -10.91 9.40 -15.45
N ASP A 217 -9.81 9.25 -16.18
CA ASP A 217 -9.75 9.27 -17.65
C ASP A 217 -10.47 10.51 -18.23
N GLU A 218 -11.21 10.35 -19.33
CA GLU A 218 -12.08 11.40 -19.91
C GLU A 218 -13.43 11.54 -19.16
N GLY A 219 -13.50 11.04 -17.92
CA GLY A 219 -14.69 11.02 -17.09
C GLY A 219 -15.14 12.39 -16.56
N LYS A 220 -16.29 12.39 -15.88
CA LYS A 220 -16.90 13.61 -15.36
C LYS A 220 -16.04 14.24 -14.25
N LEU A 221 -15.77 15.53 -14.38
CA LEU A 221 -15.18 16.35 -13.32
C LEU A 221 -16.10 16.41 -12.09
N GLN A 222 -15.55 16.09 -10.91
CA GLN A 222 -16.27 16.15 -9.63
C GLN A 222 -15.44 16.95 -8.61
N SER A 223 -16.01 18.05 -8.11
CA SER A 223 -15.38 18.87 -7.05
C SER A 223 -15.93 18.52 -5.67
N TYR A 224 -15.05 18.52 -4.67
CA TYR A 224 -15.37 18.18 -3.29
C TYR A 224 -14.68 19.16 -2.34
N PRO A 225 -15.35 19.59 -1.25
CA PRO A 225 -14.67 20.31 -0.18
C PRO A 225 -13.70 19.37 0.56
N LEU A 226 -12.55 19.89 0.95
CA LEU A 226 -11.61 19.19 1.81
C LEU A 226 -12.19 19.01 3.21
N GLN A 227 -12.93 19.98 3.76
CA GLN A 227 -13.56 19.85 5.08
C GLN A 227 -15.06 19.62 4.94
N LYS A 228 -15.60 18.64 5.68
CA LYS A 228 -17.04 18.52 5.89
C LYS A 228 -17.41 19.38 7.09
N ARG A 229 -18.57 20.02 7.06
CA ARG A 229 -19.16 20.71 8.22
C ARG A 229 -20.56 20.14 8.45
N THR A 230 -20.83 19.71 9.67
CA THR A 230 -22.11 19.13 10.08
C THR A 230 -22.82 20.09 11.04
N LEU A 231 -24.13 19.93 11.23
CA LEU A 231 -24.86 20.73 12.21
C LEU A 231 -24.29 20.55 13.63
N GLU A 232 -23.70 19.38 13.93
CA GLU A 232 -23.01 19.12 15.19
C GLU A 232 -21.64 19.80 15.27
N SER A 233 -20.82 19.76 14.21
CA SER A 233 -19.51 20.43 14.23
C SER A 233 -19.64 21.95 14.30
N GLU A 234 -20.61 22.55 13.59
CA GLU A 234 -20.90 23.99 13.66
C GLU A 234 -21.44 24.40 15.05
N ARG A 235 -22.32 23.60 15.67
CA ARG A 235 -22.76 23.85 17.06
C ARG A 235 -21.62 23.75 18.06
N ASN A 236 -20.75 22.74 17.93
CA ASN A 236 -19.56 22.63 18.77
C ASN A 236 -18.59 23.80 18.57
N ALA A 237 -18.46 24.33 17.35
CA ALA A 237 -17.66 25.52 17.08
C ALA A 237 -18.22 26.75 17.81
N ALA A 238 -19.53 26.98 17.72
CA ALA A 238 -20.21 28.09 18.39
C ALA A 238 -20.18 27.97 19.93
N ASP A 239 -20.51 26.79 20.48
CA ASP A 239 -20.67 26.57 21.92
C ASP A 239 -19.32 26.41 22.66
N LYS A 240 -18.27 25.93 21.99
CA LYS A 240 -17.00 25.50 22.62
C LYS A 240 -15.74 26.11 22.00
N GLY A 241 -15.86 26.91 20.94
CA GLY A 241 -14.71 27.48 20.22
C GLY A 241 -13.87 26.44 19.47
N TRP A 242 -14.46 25.28 19.13
CA TRP A 242 -13.80 24.25 18.33
C TRP A 242 -13.74 24.65 16.84
N ALA A 243 -12.90 23.99 16.04
CA ALA A 243 -12.99 24.15 14.59
C ALA A 243 -14.32 23.57 14.08
N SER A 244 -14.97 24.26 13.13
CA SER A 244 -16.23 23.81 12.51
C SER A 244 -16.06 22.63 11.54
N ALA A 245 -14.82 22.26 11.22
CA ALA A 245 -14.51 21.08 10.43
C ALA A 245 -14.81 19.78 11.21
N ASP A 246 -15.73 18.99 10.68
CA ASP A 246 -16.04 17.66 11.18
C ASP A 246 -14.81 16.74 11.10
N GLY A 247 -14.56 15.97 12.17
CA GLY A 247 -13.35 15.17 12.32
C GLY A 247 -12.06 15.95 12.64
N TRP A 248 -12.10 17.26 12.92
CA TRP A 248 -10.89 18.08 13.19
C TRP A 248 -9.91 17.46 14.19
N PHE A 249 -10.40 16.99 15.34
CA PHE A 249 -9.52 16.43 16.38
C PHE A 249 -8.76 15.17 15.92
N PHE A 250 -9.38 14.35 15.07
CA PHE A 250 -8.71 13.22 14.45
C PHE A 250 -7.65 13.70 13.44
N ALA A 251 -8.01 14.65 12.57
CA ALA A 251 -7.08 15.18 11.59
C ALA A 251 -5.87 15.89 12.21
N ALA A 252 -6.07 16.61 13.32
CA ALA A 252 -5.00 17.24 14.09
C ALA A 252 -4.11 16.23 14.83
N SER A 253 -4.68 15.13 15.35
CA SER A 253 -3.92 14.04 16.00
C SER A 253 -3.09 13.23 15.01
N GLU A 254 -3.70 12.84 13.88
CA GLU A 254 -3.08 11.99 12.87
C GLU A 254 -2.30 12.79 11.80
N ASN A 255 -2.30 14.12 11.93
CA ASN A 255 -1.77 15.13 11.02
C ASN A 255 -2.26 14.98 9.56
N VAL A 256 -3.50 14.51 9.34
CA VAL A 256 -4.04 14.17 8.01
C VAL A 256 -5.56 14.30 7.88
N TRP A 257 -6.00 14.81 6.73
CA TRP A 257 -7.35 14.63 6.21
C TRP A 257 -7.37 13.49 5.19
N VAL A 258 -8.06 12.39 5.51
CA VAL A 258 -8.31 11.28 4.57
C VAL A 258 -9.64 11.50 3.85
N ARG A 259 -9.67 11.42 2.52
CA ARG A 259 -10.88 11.56 1.72
C ARG A 259 -11.06 10.38 0.78
N GLU A 260 -12.21 9.75 0.87
CA GLU A 260 -12.55 8.51 0.18
C GLU A 260 -13.66 8.77 -0.85
N HIS A 261 -13.50 8.19 -2.04
CA HIS A 261 -14.46 8.26 -3.14
C HIS A 261 -14.64 6.88 -3.76
N GLU A 262 -15.88 6.42 -3.86
CA GLU A 262 -16.21 5.19 -4.58
C GLU A 262 -15.95 5.36 -6.08
N LEU A 263 -15.25 4.41 -6.68
CA LEU A 263 -14.96 4.33 -8.11
C LEU A 263 -15.52 3.02 -8.68
N LYS A 264 -15.75 3.02 -9.99
CA LYS A 264 -16.06 1.82 -10.78
C LYS A 264 -15.16 1.83 -12.01
N LEU A 265 -14.21 0.90 -12.04
CA LEU A 265 -13.19 0.78 -13.08
C LEU A 265 -12.97 -0.69 -13.41
N ASP A 266 -12.86 -0.96 -14.70
CA ASP A 266 -12.50 -2.28 -15.23
C ASP A 266 -10.99 -2.57 -15.02
N PRO A 267 -10.50 -3.78 -15.25
CA PRO A 267 -9.06 -4.04 -15.35
C PRO A 267 -8.46 -3.31 -16.56
N GLY A 268 -7.35 -2.59 -16.38
CA GLY A 268 -6.72 -1.85 -17.47
C GLY A 268 -5.84 -0.68 -17.01
N ALA A 269 -5.38 0.10 -17.99
CA ALA A 269 -4.67 1.35 -17.76
C ALA A 269 -5.66 2.51 -17.63
N HIS A 270 -5.49 3.32 -16.59
CA HIS A 270 -6.31 4.49 -16.27
C HIS A 270 -5.42 5.67 -15.88
N THR A 271 -5.99 6.87 -15.83
CA THR A 271 -5.35 8.07 -15.29
C THR A 271 -6.27 8.77 -14.31
N LEU A 272 -5.79 8.99 -13.08
CA LEU A 272 -6.44 9.89 -12.14
C LEU A 272 -5.96 11.31 -12.43
N HIS A 273 -6.90 12.23 -12.65
CA HIS A 273 -6.67 13.65 -12.73
C HIS A 273 -7.09 14.31 -11.40
N VAL A 274 -6.19 15.08 -10.78
CA VAL A 274 -6.46 15.85 -9.55
C VAL A 274 -6.15 17.32 -9.79
N ARG A 275 -7.00 18.21 -9.29
CA ARG A 275 -6.74 19.65 -9.24
C ARG A 275 -7.08 20.20 -7.88
N LEU A 276 -6.07 20.68 -7.16
CA LEU A 276 -6.24 21.48 -5.94
C LEU A 276 -6.84 22.85 -6.28
N GLY A 277 -7.83 23.31 -5.51
CA GLY A 277 -8.45 24.63 -5.67
C GLY A 277 -7.80 25.73 -4.82
N HIS A 278 -7.09 25.36 -3.73
CA HIS A 278 -6.51 26.35 -2.81
C HIS A 278 -5.06 26.03 -2.37
N ALA A 279 -4.27 27.08 -2.13
CA ALA A 279 -2.83 26.98 -1.82
C ALA A 279 -2.50 26.52 -0.39
N ASN A 280 -3.50 26.44 0.50
CA ASN A 280 -3.34 25.84 1.84
C ASN A 280 -3.59 24.33 1.85
N MET A 281 -3.80 23.70 0.69
CA MET A 281 -3.97 22.26 0.57
C MET A 281 -2.62 21.60 0.31
N LEU A 282 -2.36 20.53 1.04
CA LEU A 282 -1.14 19.73 0.95
C LEU A 282 -1.54 18.31 0.59
N LEU A 283 -1.46 17.88 -0.67
CA LEU A 283 -1.74 16.50 -1.05
C LEU A 283 -0.46 15.66 -0.86
N GLU A 284 -0.49 14.65 0.03
CA GLU A 284 0.66 13.80 0.36
C GLU A 284 0.70 12.54 -0.52
N LYS A 285 -0.42 11.84 -0.58
CA LYS A 285 -0.54 10.49 -1.15
C LYS A 285 -1.91 10.28 -1.77
N ILE A 286 -1.90 9.46 -2.80
CA ILE A 286 -3.07 8.89 -3.45
C ILE A 286 -2.98 7.37 -3.25
N ALA A 287 -4.09 6.72 -2.93
CA ALA A 287 -4.21 5.27 -3.01
C ALA A 287 -5.50 4.88 -3.72
N ILE A 288 -5.48 3.76 -4.42
CA ILE A 288 -6.65 3.13 -5.01
C ILE A 288 -6.76 1.77 -4.35
N ASP A 289 -7.69 1.65 -3.41
CA ASP A 289 -7.93 0.45 -2.62
C ASP A 289 -9.01 -0.41 -3.29
N ARG A 290 -8.80 -1.72 -3.28
CA ARG A 290 -9.72 -2.74 -3.83
C ARG A 290 -10.03 -3.82 -2.78
N GLY A 291 -9.95 -3.45 -1.50
CA GLY A 291 -9.96 -4.36 -0.35
C GLY A 291 -8.56 -4.84 0.08
N GLY A 292 -7.49 -4.23 -0.44
CA GLY A 292 -6.10 -4.58 -0.14
C GLY A 292 -5.46 -3.75 0.99
N VAL A 293 -6.01 -2.57 1.30
CA VAL A 293 -5.40 -1.67 2.30
C VAL A 293 -5.60 -2.18 3.74
N ALA A 294 -4.50 -2.69 4.31
CA ALA A 294 -4.41 -2.91 5.74
C ALA A 294 -4.29 -1.58 6.51
N LYS A 295 -5.07 -1.42 7.59
CA LYS A 295 -5.00 -0.25 8.48
C LYS A 295 -3.56 0.01 8.94
N SER A 296 -3.09 1.23 8.70
CA SER A 296 -1.71 1.70 8.93
C SER A 296 -1.69 3.23 9.04
N TYR A 297 -0.84 3.78 9.91
CA TYR A 297 -0.82 5.21 10.25
C TYR A 297 -0.48 6.13 9.05
N LEU A 298 0.49 5.71 8.24
CA LEU A 298 0.95 6.44 7.04
C LEU A 298 0.24 6.00 5.75
N GLY A 299 -0.80 5.16 5.85
CA GLY A 299 -1.36 4.42 4.72
C GLY A 299 -0.39 3.37 4.15
N PRO A 300 -0.73 2.73 3.01
CA PRO A 300 0.15 1.76 2.36
C PRO A 300 1.48 2.39 1.93
N PRO A 301 2.59 1.61 1.83
CA PRO A 301 3.81 2.09 1.19
C PRO A 301 3.56 2.43 -0.29
N PHE A 302 4.40 3.28 -0.89
CA PHE A 302 4.29 3.58 -2.32
C PHE A 302 4.49 2.32 -3.17
N GLY A 303 3.73 2.23 -4.25
CA GLY A 303 3.78 1.10 -5.18
C GLY A 303 4.89 1.24 -6.22
N ILE A 304 5.08 0.18 -7.01
CA ILE A 304 6.02 0.16 -8.13
C ILE A 304 5.46 0.93 -9.33
N LYS A 305 6.36 1.60 -10.06
CA LYS A 305 6.08 2.36 -11.29
C LYS A 305 6.73 1.68 -12.50
N ALA A 306 5.96 1.54 -13.59
CA ALA A 306 6.38 1.03 -14.89
C ALA A 306 7.12 2.07 -15.75
#